data_AF-A0AAW5L9W9-F1
#
_entry.id   AF-A0AAW5L9W9-F1
#
_cell.length_a   1.000
_cell.length_b   1.000
_cell.length_c   1.000
_cell.angle_alpha   90.00
_cell.angle_beta   90.00
_cell.angle_gamma   90.00
#
_symmetry.space_group_name_H-M   'P 1'
#
loop_
_entity.id
_entity.type
_entity.pdbx_description
1 polymer ?
#
loop_
_entity_poly.entity_id
_entity_poly.type
_entity_poly.pdbx_seq_one_letter_code
_entity_poly.pdbx_strand_id
1 'polypeptide(L)' 'MKKIVMILLATFTLGTFSSFANAGRCDHSWQYAKDGSVCGDRAADRRPGGR' A
#
# COMPACT_ATOMS: atom_id res chain seq x y z
N MET A 1 -25.89 20.17 11.73
CA MET A 1 -24.92 20.33 10.61
C MET A 1 -23.47 20.06 11.02
N LYS A 2 -22.96 20.57 12.15
CA LYS A 2 -21.55 20.42 12.57
C LYS A 2 -21.08 18.97 12.82
N LYS A 3 -21.99 18.06 13.20
CA LYS A 3 -21.67 16.64 13.46
C LYS A 3 -21.35 15.84 12.18
N ILE A 4 -21.96 16.19 11.05
CA ILE A 4 -21.75 15.50 9.77
C ILE A 4 -20.35 15.81 9.24
N VAL A 5 -19.89 17.05 9.38
CA VAL A 5 -18.55 17.49 9.00
C VAL A 5 -17.47 16.74 9.79
N MET A 6 -17.71 16.49 11.08
CA MET A 6 -16.76 15.74 11.93
C MET A 6 -16.66 14.26 11.55
N ILE A 7 -17.78 13.64 11.13
CA ILE A 7 -17.78 12.25 10.65
C ILE A 7 -17.04 12.15 9.32
N LEU A 8 -17.26 13.10 8.40
CA LEU A 8 -16.60 13.11 7.09
C LEU A 8 -15.07 13.25 7.21
N LEU A 9 -14.62 14.12 8.13
CA LEU A 9 -13.20 14.33 8.41
C LEU A 9 -12.54 13.08 9.01
N ALA A 10 -13.24 12.37 9.90
CA ALA A 10 -12.76 11.13 10.50
C ALA A 10 -12.67 9.97 9.49
N THR A 11 -13.59 9.89 8.51
CA THR A 11 -13.51 8.88 7.45
C THR A 11 -12.42 9.17 6.42
N PHE A 12 -12.08 10.45 6.20
CA PHE A 12 -11.03 10.84 5.26
C PHE A 12 -9.62 10.52 5.77
N THR A 13 -9.40 10.62 7.09
CA THR A 13 -8.09 10.25 7.70
C THR A 13 -7.87 8.74 7.77
N LEU A 14 -8.92 7.92 7.79
CA LEU A 14 -8.83 6.46 7.80
C LEU A 14 -8.71 5.84 6.39
N GLY A 15 -9.16 6.54 5.35
CA GLY A 15 -9.21 6.02 3.97
C GLY A 15 -7.88 6.07 3.20
N THR A 16 -6.88 6.83 3.65
CA THR A 16 -5.64 7.07 2.89
C THR A 16 -4.55 6.02 3.11
N PHE A 17 -4.74 5.04 4.01
CA PHE A 17 -3.74 3.99 4.28
C PHE A 17 -3.85 2.74 3.39
N SER A 18 -4.77 2.71 2.42
CA SER A 18 -5.03 1.50 1.61
C SER A 18 -4.20 1.40 0.32
N SER A 19 -3.29 2.34 0.06
CA SER A 19 -2.58 2.46 -1.23
C SER A 19 -1.29 1.63 -1.38
N PHE A 20 -1.14 0.50 -0.68
CA PHE A 20 0.06 -0.36 -0.80
C PHE A 20 -0.24 -1.84 -1.10
N ALA A 21 -1.49 -2.19 -1.39
CA ALA A 21 -1.90 -3.57 -1.58
C ALA A 21 -2.10 -3.98 -3.06
N ASN A 22 -1.49 -3.26 -4.01
CA ASN A 22 -1.46 -3.71 -5.40
C ASN A 22 -0.08 -3.51 -6.02
N ALA A 23 0.91 -4.14 -5.39
CA ALA A 23 2.22 -4.34 -5.96
C ALA A 23 2.17 -5.46 -7.02
N GLY A 24 1.34 -5.31 -8.06
CA GLY A 24 1.18 -6.29 -9.14
C GLY A 24 2.44 -6.53 -10.01
N ARG A 25 3.62 -6.23 -9.48
CA ARG A 25 4.96 -6.46 -10.03
C ARG A 25 6.04 -6.64 -8.95
N CYS A 26 5.71 -6.72 -7.66
CA CYS A 26 6.72 -6.97 -6.62
C CYS A 26 6.47 -8.28 -5.89
N ASP A 27 6.19 -9.34 -6.64
CA ASP A 27 6.15 -10.69 -6.06
C ASP A 27 7.58 -11.15 -5.70
N HIS A 28 8.56 -10.78 -6.53
CA HIS A 28 9.97 -11.12 -6.33
C HIS A 28 10.88 -9.90 -6.19
N SER A 29 11.91 -10.03 -5.35
CA SER A 29 12.89 -8.97 -5.04
C SER A 29 13.59 -8.35 -6.26
N TRP A 30 13.79 -9.13 -7.33
CA TRP A 30 14.45 -8.69 -8.58
C TRP A 30 13.53 -7.95 -9.56
N GLN A 31 12.22 -7.92 -9.30
CA GLN A 31 11.28 -7.20 -10.16
C GLN A 31 11.35 -5.68 -9.94
N TYR A 32 10.74 -4.94 -10.85
CA TYR A 32 10.65 -3.48 -10.79
C TYR A 32 9.22 -3.04 -10.50
N ALA A 33 9.09 -2.08 -9.59
CA ALA A 33 7.83 -1.44 -9.26
C ALA A 33 7.35 -0.55 -10.43
N LYS A 34 6.10 -0.08 -10.35
CA LYS A 34 5.50 0.77 -11.41
C LYS A 34 6.24 2.10 -11.63
N ASP A 35 6.97 2.56 -10.63
CA ASP A 35 7.80 3.76 -10.66
C ASP A 35 9.20 3.50 -11.26
N GLY A 36 9.51 2.27 -11.68
CA GLY A 36 10.81 1.87 -12.22
C GLY A 36 11.88 1.58 -11.17
N SER A 37 11.56 1.63 -9.87
CA SER A 37 12.49 1.26 -8.81
C SER A 37 12.52 -0.25 -8.56
N VAL A 38 13.68 -0.81 -8.17
CA VAL A 38 13.82 -2.24 -7.84
C VAL A 38 13.01 -2.56 -6.58
N CYS A 39 12.17 -3.61 -6.64
CA CYS A 39 11.28 -3.99 -5.54
C CYS A 39 12.04 -4.30 -4.25
N GLY A 40 13.11 -5.09 -4.31
CA GLY A 40 13.99 -5.38 -3.17
C GLY A 40 13.21 -5.93 -1.98
N ASP A 41 13.37 -5.30 -0.81
CA ASP A 41 12.71 -5.70 0.44
C ASP A 41 11.20 -5.44 0.46
N ARG A 42 10.67 -4.68 -0.51
CA ARG A 42 9.23 -4.46 -0.66
C ARG A 42 8.51 -5.70 -1.22
N ALA A 43 9.27 -6.63 -1.80
CA ALA A 43 8.76 -7.79 -2.50
C ALA A 43 8.10 -8.81 -1.57
N ALA A 44 7.13 -9.57 -2.10
CA ALA A 44 6.36 -10.54 -1.33
C ALA A 44 7.20 -11.74 -0.86
N ASP A 45 8.13 -12.22 -1.70
CA ASP A 45 9.09 -13.29 -1.40
C ASP A 45 10.05 -12.98 -0.24
N ARG A 46 10.25 -11.69 0.08
CA ARG A 46 11.12 -11.25 1.19
C ARG A 46 10.40 -11.11 2.53
N ARG A 47 9.06 -11.16 2.54
CA ARG A 47 8.29 -11.04 3.79
C ARG A 47 8.36 -12.35 4.58
N PRO A 48 8.30 -12.32 5.92
CA PRO A 48 8.20 -13.54 6.72
C PRO A 48 7.00 -14.39 6.27
N GLY A 49 7.25 -15.60 5.77
CA GLY A 49 6.23 -16.48 5.19
C GLY A 49 5.89 -16.23 3.71
N GLY A 50 6.69 -15.45 2.99
CA GLY A 50 6.58 -15.26 1.54
C GLY A 50 6.65 -16.59 0.78
N ARG A 51 5.92 -16.66 -0.34
CA ARG A 51 5.93 -17.81 -1.27
C ARG A 51 6.98 -17.64 -2.34
#